data_AF-A0AAJ0N2H7-F1
#
_entry.id   AF-A0AAJ0N2H7-F1
#
_cell.length_a   1.000
_cell.length_b   1.000
_cell.length_c   1.000
_cell.angle_alpha   90.00
_cell.angle_beta   90.00
_cell.angle_gamma   90.00
#
_symmetry.space_group_name_H-M   'P 1'
#
loop_
_entity.id
_entity.type
_entity.pdbx_description
1 polymer ?
#
loop_
_entity_poly.entity_id
_entity_poly.type
_entity_poly.pdbx_seq_one_letter_code
_entity_poly.pdbx_strand_id
1 'polypeptide(L)'
;MLNPGQQQAVRASGHAMICACPGSGKTTVLKFRASHLLELDPASRLLAVTFTSAAAGELEERIRSQNPKLGDRLVCGTFHSLAKRQLERSGKRVNLKAQAAGAIMRSAYSEVVTQTNIYPFDEIASKVEYFKTHIDHSFGSPQNQMAEEV
;
A
#
# COMPACT_ATOMS: atom_id res chain seq x y z
N MET A 1 15.35 19.75 2.36
CA MET A 1 14.99 19.94 0.93
C MET A 1 14.94 18.59 0.24
N LEU A 2 14.07 18.42 -0.76
CA LEU A 2 13.98 17.20 -1.59
C LEU A 2 14.83 17.36 -2.85
N ASN A 3 15.53 16.30 -3.28
CA ASN A 3 16.23 16.29 -4.57
C ASN A 3 15.23 16.17 -5.75
N PRO A 4 15.65 16.41 -7.00
CA PRO A 4 14.75 16.38 -8.17
C PRO A 4 13.96 15.06 -8.33
N GLY A 5 14.62 13.90 -8.17
CA GLY A 5 13.95 12.60 -8.27
C GLY A 5 12.92 12.36 -7.16
N GLN A 6 13.21 12.81 -5.93
CA GLN A 6 12.27 12.78 -4.82
C GLN A 6 11.09 13.72 -5.05
N GLN A 7 11.31 14.92 -5.61
CA GLN A 7 10.23 15.84 -5.97
C GLN A 7 9.31 15.24 -7.05
N GLN A 8 9.89 14.59 -8.06
CA GLN A 8 9.14 13.88 -9.08
C GLN A 8 8.28 12.76 -8.47
N ALA A 9 8.87 11.96 -7.58
CA ALA A 9 8.15 10.89 -6.87
C ALA A 9 7.01 11.42 -5.99
N VAL A 10 7.17 12.59 -5.36
CA VAL A 10 6.11 13.24 -4.57
C VAL A 10 4.97 13.71 -5.46
N ARG A 11 5.27 14.31 -6.62
CA ARG A 11 4.28 14.93 -7.52
C ARG A 11 3.69 13.97 -8.57
N ALA A 12 4.16 12.73 -8.65
CA ALA A 12 3.66 11.77 -9.62
C ALA A 12 2.14 11.56 -9.46
N SER A 13 1.40 11.74 -10.55
CA SER A 13 -0.05 11.54 -10.62
C SER A 13 -0.40 10.07 -10.89
N GLY A 14 -1.62 9.67 -10.53
CA GLY A 14 -2.10 8.30 -10.75
C GLY A 14 -1.31 7.23 -9.97
N HIS A 15 -1.24 6.03 -10.54
CA HIS A 15 -0.48 4.91 -9.98
C HIS A 15 1.02 5.10 -10.26
N ALA A 16 1.84 5.03 -9.21
CA ALA A 16 3.28 5.23 -9.31
C ALA A 16 4.04 4.15 -8.53
N MET A 17 5.08 3.61 -9.15
CA MET A 17 6.05 2.73 -8.51
C MET A 17 7.36 3.49 -8.34
N ILE A 18 7.88 3.53 -7.11
CA ILE A 18 9.10 4.26 -6.76
C ILE A 18 10.17 3.24 -6.37
N CYS A 19 11.14 3.02 -7.25
CA CYS A 19 12.31 2.19 -6.98
C CYS A 19 13.41 3.03 -6.34
N ALA A 20 13.97 2.59 -5.21
CA ALA A 20 14.92 3.40 -4.46
C ALA A 20 15.86 2.57 -3.58
N CYS A 21 17.17 2.83 -3.68
CA CYS A 21 18.22 2.16 -2.91
C CYS A 21 18.06 2.41 -1.39
N PRO A 22 18.70 1.60 -0.52
CA PRO A 22 18.87 1.96 0.90
C PRO A 22 19.42 3.38 1.08
N GLY A 23 19.03 4.08 2.14
CA GLY A 23 19.51 5.46 2.42
C GLY A 23 18.96 6.58 1.51
N SER A 24 18.31 6.28 0.39
CA SER A 24 17.77 7.27 -0.58
C SER A 24 16.64 8.19 -0.08
N GLY A 25 16.23 8.06 1.19
CA GLY A 25 15.15 8.86 1.76
C GLY A 25 13.73 8.40 1.40
N LYS A 26 13.52 7.10 1.13
CA LYS A 26 12.19 6.50 0.87
C LYS A 26 11.09 7.00 1.81
N THR A 27 11.34 6.93 3.13
CA THR A 27 10.38 7.36 4.14
C THR A 27 10.10 8.86 4.06
N THR A 28 11.10 9.67 3.73
CA THR A 28 10.94 11.11 3.47
C THR A 28 10.02 11.35 2.27
N VAL A 29 10.24 10.63 1.16
CA VAL A 29 9.37 10.71 -0.03
C VAL A 29 7.94 10.32 0.29
N LEU A 30 7.72 9.19 0.99
CA LEU A 30 6.38 8.74 1.38
C LEU A 30 5.65 9.78 2.23
N LYS A 31 6.35 10.40 3.19
CA LYS A 31 5.80 11.47 4.02
C LYS A 31 5.33 12.66 3.18
N PHE A 32 6.21 13.21 2.33
CA PHE A 32 5.86 14.35 1.48
C PHE A 32 4.79 14.02 0.44
N ARG A 33 4.80 12.79 -0.11
CA ARG A 33 3.78 12.32 -1.05
C ARG A 33 2.42 12.23 -0.36
N ALA A 34 2.36 11.71 0.87
CA ALA A 34 1.13 11.65 1.63
C ALA A 34 0.54 13.05 1.89
N SER A 35 1.38 14.00 2.34
CA SER A 35 0.95 15.40 2.52
C SER A 35 0.46 16.00 1.20
N HIS A 36 1.22 15.83 0.11
CA HIS A 36 0.85 16.34 -1.21
C HIS A 36 -0.53 15.83 -1.67
N LEU A 37 -0.77 14.51 -1.57
CA LEU A 37 -2.05 13.91 -1.95
C LEU A 37 -3.24 14.42 -1.10
N LEU A 38 -3.01 14.67 0.19
CA LEU A 38 -4.02 15.18 1.12
C LEU A 38 -4.28 16.69 0.96
N GLU A 39 -3.34 17.43 0.38
CA GLU A 39 -3.46 18.86 0.06
C GLU A 39 -4.17 19.11 -1.27
N LEU A 40 -4.11 18.17 -2.22
CA LEU A 40 -4.78 18.29 -3.52
C LEU A 40 -6.31 18.43 -3.38
N ASP A 41 -6.90 17.75 -2.38
CA ASP A 41 -8.33 17.82 -2.11
C ASP A 41 -8.61 17.65 -0.60
N PRO A 42 -9.29 18.61 0.06
CA PRO A 42 -9.70 18.50 1.46
C PRO A 42 -10.56 17.28 1.81
N ALA A 43 -11.29 16.73 0.84
CA ALA A 43 -12.10 15.52 1.03
C ALA A 43 -11.30 14.22 0.89
N SER A 44 -10.07 14.29 0.34
CA SER A 44 -9.24 13.11 0.13
C SER A 44 -8.85 12.43 1.43
N ARG A 45 -8.84 11.10 1.37
CA ARG A 45 -8.44 10.18 2.45
C ARG A 45 -7.27 9.34 1.98
N LEU A 46 -6.33 9.06 2.88
CA LEU A 46 -5.13 8.31 2.59
C LEU A 46 -5.06 7.04 3.44
N LEU A 47 -4.81 5.92 2.77
CA LEU A 47 -4.53 4.63 3.37
C LEU A 47 -3.05 4.28 3.13
N ALA A 48 -2.25 4.24 4.19
CA ALA A 48 -0.86 3.81 4.12
C ALA A 48 -0.72 2.38 4.64
N VAL A 49 -0.15 1.50 3.82
CA VAL A 49 0.02 0.08 4.15
C VAL A 49 1.50 -0.25 4.28
N THR A 50 1.88 -0.94 5.34
CA THR A 50 3.25 -1.44 5.56
C THR A 50 3.24 -2.93 5.92
N PHE A 51 4.41 -3.56 5.93
CA PHE A 51 4.54 -4.97 6.32
C PHE A 51 4.54 -5.19 7.84
N THR A 52 4.99 -4.20 8.62
CA THR A 52 5.12 -4.32 10.07
C THR A 52 4.34 -3.22 10.79
N SER A 53 3.78 -3.55 11.96
CA SER A 53 3.05 -2.57 12.79
C SER A 53 3.95 -1.43 13.25
N ALA A 54 5.22 -1.71 13.54
CA ALA A 54 6.21 -0.69 13.90
C ALA A 54 6.42 0.32 12.76
N ALA A 55 6.61 -0.15 11.52
CA ALA A 55 6.75 0.73 10.36
C ALA A 55 5.47 1.52 10.06
N ALA A 56 4.29 0.92 10.29
CA ALA A 56 3.02 1.63 10.16
C ALA A 56 2.94 2.81 11.15
N GLY A 57 3.26 2.56 12.43
CA GLY A 57 3.24 3.58 13.47
C GLY A 57 4.25 4.70 13.22
N GLU A 58 5.48 4.34 12.86
CA GLU A 58 6.53 5.32 12.52
C GLU A 58 6.13 6.19 11.32
N LEU A 59 5.56 5.60 10.27
CA LEU A 59 5.09 6.35 9.10
C LEU A 59 3.91 7.26 9.45
N GLU A 60 2.98 6.79 10.28
CA GLU A 60 1.86 7.60 10.76
C GLU A 60 2.33 8.84 11.52
N GLU A 61 3.24 8.67 12.49
CA GLU A 61 3.80 9.76 13.28
C GLU A 61 4.51 10.79 12.39
N ARG A 62 5.30 10.32 11.42
CA ARG A 62 6.00 11.18 10.45
C ARG A 62 5.04 11.98 9.57
N ILE A 63 3.92 11.40 9.13
CA ILE A 63 2.93 12.12 8.31
C ILE A 63 2.15 13.12 9.19
N ARG A 64 1.70 12.70 10.38
CA ARG A 64 0.93 13.57 11.30
C ARG A 64 1.74 14.75 11.81
N SER A 65 3.04 14.56 12.09
CA SER A 65 3.92 15.66 12.51
C SER A 65 4.05 16.76 11.43
N GLN A 66 3.94 16.40 10.15
CA GLN A 66 3.96 17.37 9.05
C GLN A 66 2.58 18.02 8.82
N ASN A 67 1.49 17.29 9.08
CA ASN A 67 0.15 17.82 8.94
C ASN A 67 -0.71 17.42 10.17
N PRO A 68 -0.68 18.24 11.24
CA PRO A 68 -1.38 17.92 12.49
C PRO A 68 -2.90 17.87 12.36
N LYS A 69 -3.47 18.48 11.31
CA LYS A 69 -4.92 18.62 11.10
C LYS A 69 -5.55 17.46 10.33
N LEU A 70 -4.83 16.35 10.14
CA LEU A 70 -5.32 15.22 9.34
C LEU A 70 -6.52 14.47 9.95
N GLY A 71 -6.69 14.50 11.27
CA GLY A 71 -7.78 13.78 11.94
C GLY A 71 -7.86 12.31 11.49
N ASP A 72 -9.05 11.92 11.02
CA ASP A 72 -9.38 10.56 10.53
C ASP A 72 -9.18 10.38 9.01
N ARG A 73 -8.60 11.38 8.32
CA ARG A 73 -8.30 11.32 6.89
C ARG A 73 -7.09 10.42 6.60
N LEU A 74 -6.23 10.19 7.58
CA LEU A 74 -5.11 9.27 7.49
C LEU A 74 -5.42 7.98 8.23
N VAL A 75 -5.21 6.85 7.56
CA VAL A 75 -5.20 5.52 8.16
C VAL A 75 -3.91 4.83 7.80
N CYS A 76 -3.14 4.42 8.80
CA CYS A 76 -1.94 3.61 8.64
C CYS A 76 -2.16 2.21 9.24
N GLY A 77 -1.57 1.18 8.64
CA GLY A 77 -1.62 -0.16 9.22
C GLY A 77 -0.91 -1.21 8.38
N THR A 78 -0.93 -2.45 8.87
CA THR A 78 -0.52 -3.60 8.08
C THR A 78 -1.68 -4.11 7.25
N PHE A 79 -1.40 -4.93 6.23
CA PHE A 79 -2.46 -5.60 5.47
C PHE A 79 -3.50 -6.28 6.39
N HIS A 80 -3.03 -6.98 7.43
CA HIS A 80 -3.91 -7.67 8.38
C HIS A 80 -4.76 -6.72 9.20
N SER A 81 -4.18 -5.67 9.80
CA SER A 81 -4.94 -4.76 10.64
C SER A 81 -5.94 -3.94 9.83
N LEU A 82 -5.58 -3.56 8.61
CA LEU A 82 -6.46 -2.83 7.70
C LEU A 82 -7.60 -3.71 7.18
N ALA A 83 -7.32 -4.95 6.79
CA ALA A 83 -8.35 -5.90 6.40
C ALA A 83 -9.34 -6.15 7.53
N LYS A 84 -8.85 -6.41 8.76
CA LYS A 84 -9.69 -6.56 9.94
C LYS A 84 -10.57 -5.33 10.18
N ARG A 85 -10.00 -4.12 10.12
CA ARG A 85 -10.74 -2.86 10.28
C ARG A 85 -11.85 -2.70 9.24
N GLN A 86 -11.61 -3.09 8.00
CA GLN A 86 -12.64 -3.04 6.95
C GLN A 86 -13.76 -4.06 7.20
N LEU A 87 -13.41 -5.27 7.63
CA LEU A 87 -14.41 -6.29 7.99
C LEU A 87 -15.29 -5.83 9.16
N GLU A 88 -14.69 -5.29 10.23
CA GLU A 88 -15.42 -4.77 11.38
C GLU A 88 -16.38 -3.63 10.99
N ARG A 89 -15.97 -2.76 10.07
CA ARG A 89 -16.80 -1.67 9.54
C ARG A 89 -17.96 -2.12 8.67
N SER A 90 -17.84 -3.28 8.02
CA SER A 90 -18.91 -3.82 7.17
C SER A 90 -20.14 -4.28 7.97
N GLY A 91 -20.08 -4.31 9.31
CA GLY A 91 -21.15 -4.82 10.17
C GLY A 91 -21.30 -6.34 10.12
N LYS A 92 -20.48 -7.04 9.34
CA LYS A 92 -20.51 -8.49 9.20
C LYS A 92 -19.71 -9.16 10.31
N ARG A 93 -20.35 -10.06 11.05
CA ARG A 93 -19.67 -10.96 11.99
C ARG A 93 -18.91 -12.03 11.20
N VAL A 94 -17.66 -11.74 10.87
CA VAL A 94 -16.77 -12.70 10.19
C VAL A 94 -16.10 -13.59 11.24
N ASN A 95 -16.49 -14.87 11.28
CA ASN A 95 -15.81 -15.87 12.11
C ASN A 95 -14.58 -16.40 11.35
N LEU A 96 -13.39 -15.90 11.72
CA LEU A 96 -12.11 -16.26 11.10
C LEU A 96 -11.54 -17.61 11.58
N LYS A 97 -12.23 -18.34 12.46
CA LYS A 97 -11.78 -19.66 12.92
C LYS A 97 -11.92 -20.67 11.77
N ALA A 98 -10.82 -20.80 11.04
CA ALA A 98 -10.42 -21.85 10.09
C ALA A 98 -11.53 -22.85 9.68
N GLN A 99 -12.29 -22.48 8.64
CA GLN A 99 -13.03 -23.33 7.70
C GLN A 99 -13.80 -22.47 6.69
N ALA A 100 -14.04 -21.20 7.02
CA ALA A 100 -14.79 -20.26 6.19
C ALA A 100 -13.92 -19.31 5.34
N ALA A 101 -12.59 -19.35 5.41
CA ALA A 101 -11.74 -18.32 4.78
C ALA A 101 -11.99 -18.16 3.27
N GLY A 102 -12.08 -19.28 2.52
CA GLY A 102 -12.41 -19.24 1.09
C GLY A 102 -13.83 -18.73 0.80
N ALA A 103 -14.81 -19.10 1.63
CA ALA A 103 -16.19 -18.62 1.49
C ALA A 103 -16.31 -17.12 1.81
N ILE A 104 -15.59 -16.65 2.84
CA ILE A 104 -15.49 -15.25 3.22
C ILE A 104 -14.85 -14.44 2.08
N MET A 105 -13.75 -14.92 1.51
CA MET A 105 -13.07 -14.25 0.40
C MET A 105 -13.98 -14.15 -0.84
N ARG A 106 -14.70 -15.22 -1.19
CA ARG A 106 -15.67 -15.19 -2.30
C ARG A 106 -16.82 -14.21 -2.04
N SER A 107 -17.36 -14.19 -0.83
CA SER A 107 -18.41 -13.24 -0.46
C SER A 107 -17.92 -11.79 -0.53
N ALA A 108 -16.75 -11.49 0.05
CA ALA A 108 -16.14 -10.16 -0.04
C ALA A 108 -15.84 -9.76 -1.48
N TYR A 109 -15.36 -10.70 -2.31
CA TYR A 109 -15.11 -10.47 -3.72
C TYR A 109 -16.37 -10.09 -4.50
N SER A 110 -17.45 -10.85 -4.31
CA SER A 110 -18.72 -10.59 -5.00
C SER A 110 -19.29 -9.21 -4.70
N GLU A 111 -19.04 -8.66 -3.51
CA GLU A 111 -19.51 -7.32 -3.15
C GLU A 111 -18.68 -6.20 -3.77
N VAL A 112 -17.36 -6.39 -3.89
CA VAL A 112 -16.46 -5.38 -4.45
C VAL A 112 -16.51 -5.36 -5.98
N VAL A 113 -16.67 -6.53 -6.61
CA VAL A 113 -16.62 -6.67 -8.08
C VAL A 113 -17.89 -6.23 -8.80
N THR A 114 -19.01 -6.07 -8.09
CA THR A 114 -20.18 -5.38 -8.66
C THR A 114 -19.87 -3.96 -9.12
N GLN A 115 -18.76 -3.36 -8.67
CA GLN A 115 -18.32 -2.02 -9.05
C GLN A 115 -17.20 -2.02 -10.11
N THR A 116 -16.49 -3.14 -10.33
CA THR A 116 -15.35 -3.23 -11.27
C THR A 116 -15.32 -4.60 -11.95
N ASN A 117 -15.94 -4.69 -13.13
CA ASN A 117 -15.97 -5.89 -13.96
C ASN A 117 -14.60 -6.15 -14.60
N ILE A 118 -13.65 -6.74 -13.86
CA ILE A 118 -12.28 -6.92 -14.38
C ILE A 118 -11.81 -8.39 -14.43
N TYR A 119 -12.16 -9.27 -13.47
CA TYR A 119 -11.82 -10.70 -13.51
C TYR A 119 -12.79 -11.57 -12.66
N PRO A 120 -12.82 -12.92 -12.78
CA PRO A 120 -13.43 -13.84 -11.81
C PRO A 120 -12.55 -14.07 -10.55
N PHE A 121 -13.17 -14.46 -9.42
CA PHE A 121 -12.45 -14.61 -8.12
C PHE A 121 -11.28 -15.56 -8.22
N ASP A 122 -11.50 -16.74 -8.81
CA ASP A 122 -10.46 -17.78 -8.88
C ASP A 122 -9.27 -17.31 -9.72
N GLU A 123 -9.50 -16.48 -10.76
CA GLU A 123 -8.42 -15.90 -11.57
C GLU A 123 -7.59 -14.89 -10.77
N ILE A 124 -8.24 -14.04 -9.96
CA ILE A 124 -7.53 -13.11 -9.08
C ILE A 124 -6.77 -13.86 -7.99
N ALA A 125 -7.38 -14.86 -7.37
CA ALA A 125 -6.74 -15.69 -6.36
C ALA A 125 -5.50 -16.38 -6.93
N SER A 126 -5.61 -16.99 -8.12
CA SER A 126 -4.49 -17.62 -8.81
C SER A 126 -3.39 -16.63 -9.21
N LYS A 127 -3.74 -15.43 -9.71
CA LYS A 127 -2.75 -14.39 -10.02
C LYS A 127 -2.03 -13.92 -8.76
N VAL A 128 -2.75 -13.66 -7.66
CA VAL A 128 -2.14 -13.28 -6.38
C VAL A 128 -1.18 -14.37 -5.89
N GLU A 129 -1.58 -15.64 -5.99
CA GLU A 129 -0.74 -16.76 -5.58
C GLU A 129 0.50 -16.93 -6.47
N TYR A 130 0.32 -16.79 -7.79
CA TYR A 130 1.41 -16.77 -8.76
C TYR A 130 2.42 -15.67 -8.44
N PHE A 131 1.96 -14.43 -8.23
CA PHE A 131 2.86 -13.32 -7.91
C PHE A 131 3.54 -13.52 -6.55
N LYS A 132 2.83 -13.99 -5.51
CA LYS A 132 3.45 -14.30 -4.21
C LYS A 132 4.61 -15.29 -4.34
N THR A 133 4.46 -16.29 -5.19
CA THR A 133 5.46 -17.36 -5.38
C THR A 133 6.60 -16.96 -6.32
N HIS A 134 6.40 -15.94 -7.17
CA HIS A 134 7.35 -15.56 -8.24
C HIS A 134 7.89 -14.12 -8.14
N ILE A 135 7.60 -13.40 -7.04
CA ILE A 135 8.14 -12.05 -6.81
C ILE A 135 9.67 -12.02 -6.81
N ASP A 136 10.37 -13.12 -6.50
CA ASP A 136 11.83 -13.16 -6.49
C ASP A 136 12.50 -13.09 -7.88
N HIS A 137 11.78 -13.38 -8.98
CA HIS A 137 12.39 -13.41 -10.33
C HIS A 137 12.26 -12.11 -11.13
N SER A 138 11.51 -11.12 -10.64
CA SER A 138 11.29 -9.84 -11.34
C SER A 138 12.10 -8.67 -10.77
N PHE A 139 12.73 -8.86 -9.62
CA PHE A 139 13.58 -7.85 -8.97
C PHE A 139 15.02 -8.34 -9.00
N GLY A 140 15.73 -7.99 -10.08
CA GLY A 140 17.15 -8.31 -10.23
C GLY A 140 17.95 -7.94 -8.98
N SER A 141 18.72 -8.89 -8.49
CA SER A 141 19.70 -8.71 -7.42
C SER A 141 20.63 -7.53 -7.76
N PRO A 142 20.84 -6.55 -6.87
CA PRO A 142 21.67 -5.36 -7.17
C PRO A 142 23.18 -5.66 -7.09
N GLN A 143 23.65 -6.72 -7.74
CA GLN A 143 25.06 -7.12 -7.70
C GLN A 143 25.73 -7.27 -9.07
N ASN A 144 25.13 -6.85 -10.18
CA ASN A 144 25.77 -7.00 -11.49
C ASN A 144 25.65 -5.78 -12.43
N GLN A 145 25.89 -4.58 -11.91
CA GLN A 145 26.09 -3.36 -12.70
C GLN A 145 27.23 -2.52 -12.10
N MET A 146 28.43 -3.11 -11.99
CA MET A 146 29.70 -2.38 -11.86
C MET A 146 30.79 -3.18 -12.57
N ALA A 147 30.63 -3.35 -13.88
CA ALA A 147 31.67 -3.83 -14.78
C ALA A 147 31.25 -3.47 -16.20
N GLU A 148 31.35 -2.19 -16.57
CA GLU A 148 31.57 -1.68 -17.93
C GLU A 148 31.32 -0.17 -17.91
N GLU A 149 32.38 0.58 -17.62
CA GLU A 149 32.67 1.90 -18.20
C GLU A 149 34.14 2.20 -17.81
N VAL A 150 35.04 1.82 -18.73
CA VAL A 150 36.39 2.38 -18.87
C VAL A 150 36.30 3.49 -19.90
#